data_AF-A0A7C2VJR2-F1
#
_entry.id   AF-A0A7C2VJR2-F1
#
_cell.length_a   1.000
_cell.length_b   1.000
_cell.length_c   1.000
_cell.angle_alpha   90.00
_cell.angle_beta   90.00
_cell.angle_gamma   90.00
#
_symmetry.space_group_name_H-M   'P 1'
#
loop_
_entity.id
_entity.type
_entity.pdbx_description
1 polymer ?
#
loop_
_entity_poly.entity_id
_entity_poly.type
_entity_poly.pdbx_seq_one_letter_code
_entity_poly.pdbx_strand_id
1 'polypeptide(L)'
;MRLSKKAWEHLLEHAKRCLPEEACGLLGGHGDWAKAFYPVTNALHSPTEFFMEPSEQLRAFKQLLQDGYELVAIFHSHPPAPPIPSRRDLERAYDFERRQPYHPSVRHLILSLMDPEHPVAKCYRLTDDGEFVEEELSIEEG
;
A
#
# COMPACT_ATOMS: atom_id res chain seq x y z
N MET A 1 3.70 -12.19 1.05
CA MET A 1 4.07 -11.08 1.94
C MET A 1 3.56 -11.37 3.33
N ARG A 2 4.42 -11.21 4.33
CA ARG A 2 4.07 -11.31 5.75
C ARG A 2 3.86 -9.89 6.28
N LEU A 3 2.80 -9.66 7.03
CA LEU A 3 2.48 -8.36 7.62
C LEU A 3 2.34 -8.53 9.14
N SER A 4 3.07 -7.72 9.91
CA SER A 4 2.91 -7.75 11.36
C SER A 4 1.49 -7.30 11.74
N LYS A 5 0.92 -7.97 12.75
CA LYS A 5 -0.39 -7.61 13.29
C LYS A 5 -0.45 -6.16 13.75
N LYS A 6 0.64 -5.65 14.34
CA LYS A 6 0.76 -4.25 14.73
C LYS A 6 0.65 -3.29 13.54
N ALA A 7 1.32 -3.59 12.42
CA ALA A 7 1.22 -2.78 11.21
C ALA A 7 -0.18 -2.89 10.58
N TRP A 8 -0.78 -4.08 10.59
CA TRP A 8 -2.14 -4.32 10.14
C TRP A 8 -3.18 -3.50 10.93
N GLU A 9 -3.11 -3.52 12.25
CA GLU A 9 -4.02 -2.74 13.11
C GLU A 9 -3.87 -1.24 12.85
N HIS A 10 -2.62 -0.77 12.74
CA HIS A 10 -2.34 0.65 12.48
C HIS A 10 -2.84 1.11 11.11
N LEU A 11 -2.62 0.31 10.04
CA LEU A 11 -3.09 0.65 8.70
C LEU A 11 -4.62 0.58 8.60
N LEU A 12 -5.25 -0.38 9.27
CA LEU A 12 -6.71 -0.51 9.28
C LEU A 12 -7.36 0.68 9.99
N GLU A 13 -6.81 1.09 11.13
CA GLU A 13 -7.29 2.27 11.87
C GLU A 13 -7.15 3.54 11.02
N HIS A 14 -6.01 3.71 10.34
CA HIS A 14 -5.81 4.82 9.41
C HIS A 14 -6.81 4.80 8.26
N ALA A 15 -7.02 3.65 7.62
CA ALA A 15 -7.94 3.51 6.50
C ALA A 15 -9.39 3.84 6.89
N LYS A 16 -9.83 3.40 8.08
CA LYS A 16 -11.16 3.74 8.61
C LYS A 16 -11.32 5.24 8.89
N ARG A 17 -10.28 5.92 9.39
CA ARG A 17 -10.30 7.37 9.63
C ARG A 17 -10.32 8.20 8.35
N CYS A 18 -9.79 7.68 7.25
CA CYS A 18 -9.77 8.37 5.97
C CYS A 18 -11.09 8.27 5.19
N LEU A 19 -12.02 7.39 5.58
CA LEU A 19 -13.30 7.27 4.90
C LEU A 19 -14.01 8.64 4.78
N PRO A 20 -14.57 8.97 3.59
CA PRO A 20 -14.75 8.11 2.41
C PRO A 20 -13.57 8.12 1.42
N GLU A 21 -12.45 8.79 1.73
CA GLU A 21 -11.28 8.90 0.86
C GLU A 21 -10.45 7.60 0.87
N GLU A 22 -9.69 7.35 -0.21
CA GLU A 22 -8.63 6.34 -0.18
C GLU A 22 -7.54 6.77 0.81
N ALA A 23 -7.23 5.90 1.76
CA ALA A 23 -6.01 5.99 2.55
C ALA A 23 -4.81 5.49 1.76
N CYS A 24 -3.62 5.99 2.07
CA CYS A 24 -2.37 5.51 1.50
C CYS A 24 -1.21 5.57 2.50
N GLY A 25 -0.16 4.80 2.24
CA GLY A 25 1.06 4.87 3.05
C GLY A 25 2.12 3.88 2.63
N LEU A 26 3.20 3.84 3.41
CA LEU A 26 4.35 2.97 3.17
C LEU A 26 4.42 1.87 4.23
N LEU A 27 4.80 0.67 3.82
CA LEU A 27 5.06 -0.47 4.71
C LEU A 27 6.57 -0.76 4.72
N GLY A 28 7.18 -0.59 5.89
CA GLY A 28 8.59 -0.85 6.12
C GLY A 28 8.83 -2.19 6.79
N GLY A 29 9.92 -2.86 6.42
CA GLY A 29 10.36 -4.09 7.06
C GLY A 29 11.63 -4.66 6.45
N HIS A 30 11.69 -5.98 6.28
CA HIS A 30 12.81 -6.67 5.66
C HIS A 30 12.33 -7.86 4.81
N GLY A 31 12.86 -7.99 3.61
CA GLY A 31 12.51 -9.02 2.64
C GLY A 31 11.02 -8.98 2.29
N ASP A 32 10.31 -10.04 2.64
CA ASP A 32 8.87 -10.18 2.44
C ASP A 32 8.05 -9.82 3.68
N TRP A 33 8.68 -9.37 4.76
CA TRP A 33 8.03 -9.10 6.04
C TRP A 33 7.91 -7.61 6.33
N ALA A 34 6.71 -7.07 6.17
CA ALA A 34 6.33 -5.71 6.55
C ALA A 34 6.05 -5.64 8.06
N LYS A 35 6.81 -4.82 8.79
CA LYS A 35 6.77 -4.71 10.26
C LYS A 35 6.15 -3.42 10.77
N ALA A 36 6.23 -2.34 10.00
CA ALA A 36 5.76 -1.03 10.39
C ALA A 36 4.97 -0.36 9.24
N PHE A 37 3.94 0.39 9.61
CA PHE A 37 3.14 1.19 8.69
C PHE A 37 3.37 2.68 8.93
N TYR A 38 3.63 3.42 7.87
CA TYR A 38 3.85 4.86 7.85
C TYR A 38 2.73 5.51 7.03
N PRO A 39 1.69 6.08 7.67
CA PRO A 39 0.58 6.71 6.97
C PRO A 39 1.04 7.96 6.22
N VAL A 40 0.42 8.21 5.07
CA VAL A 40 0.64 9.40 4.24
C VAL A 40 -0.70 9.95 3.79
N THR A 41 -0.87 11.26 3.84
CA THR A 41 -2.11 11.91 3.38
C THR A 41 -2.30 11.70 1.88
N ASN A 42 -3.52 11.34 1.49
CA ASN A 42 -3.94 11.36 0.09
C ASN A 42 -4.21 12.82 -0.33
N ALA A 43 -3.29 13.41 -1.10
CA ALA A 43 -3.38 14.78 -1.56
C ALA A 43 -4.56 15.04 -2.52
N LEU A 44 -5.17 13.99 -3.07
CA LEU A 44 -6.33 14.12 -3.96
C LEU A 44 -7.65 14.18 -3.20
N HIS A 45 -7.69 13.82 -1.91
CA HIS A 45 -8.91 13.70 -1.13
C HIS A 45 -10.03 12.95 -1.89
N SER A 46 -9.65 11.84 -2.55
CA SER A 46 -10.50 11.13 -3.51
C SER A 46 -10.87 9.74 -2.98
N PRO A 47 -12.10 9.27 -3.21
CA PRO A 47 -12.56 7.93 -2.79
C PRO A 47 -12.11 6.79 -3.73
N THR A 48 -11.47 7.10 -4.86
CA THR A 48 -11.12 6.11 -5.89
C THR A 48 -9.71 6.27 -6.46
N GLU A 49 -8.95 7.23 -5.94
CA GLU A 49 -7.57 7.48 -6.38
C GLU A 49 -6.76 8.05 -5.23
N PHE A 50 -5.48 7.66 -5.16
CA PHE A 50 -4.52 8.28 -4.26
C PHE A 50 -3.37 8.96 -4.99
N PHE A 51 -2.88 10.04 -4.37
CA PHE A 51 -1.56 10.59 -4.63
C PHE A 51 -0.96 10.98 -3.28
N MET A 52 0.16 10.36 -2.91
CA MET A 52 0.80 10.64 -1.63
C MET A 52 1.27 12.10 -1.59
N GLU A 53 0.93 12.83 -0.53
CA GLU A 53 1.43 14.17 -0.27
C GLU A 53 2.98 14.14 -0.27
N PRO A 54 3.69 14.77 -1.25
CA PRO A 54 5.11 14.55 -1.44
C PRO A 54 5.99 14.85 -0.21
N SER A 55 5.65 15.87 0.58
CA SER A 55 6.42 16.20 1.78
C SER A 55 6.26 15.14 2.87
N GLU A 56 5.08 14.53 3.00
CA GLU A 56 4.81 13.44 3.94
C GLU A 56 5.40 12.13 3.47
N GLN A 57 5.30 11.82 2.18
CA GLN A 57 5.93 10.64 1.58
C GLN A 57 7.44 10.64 1.86
N LEU A 58 8.12 11.78 1.66
CA LEU A 58 9.54 11.91 1.94
C LEU A 58 9.85 11.74 3.43
N ARG A 59 8.99 12.26 4.33
CA ARG A 59 9.15 12.08 5.79
C ARG A 59 8.95 10.62 6.19
N ALA A 60 7.91 9.97 5.69
CA ALA A 60 7.61 8.56 5.93
C ALA A 60 8.77 7.66 5.46
N PHE A 61 9.29 7.91 4.26
CA PHE A 61 10.43 7.16 3.73
C PHE A 61 11.70 7.37 4.57
N LYS A 62 11.97 8.61 5.02
CA LYS A 62 13.10 8.89 5.92
C LYS A 62 12.95 8.18 7.26
N GLN A 63 11.75 8.18 7.85
CA GLN A 63 11.49 7.51 9.12
C GLN A 63 11.66 5.99 8.98
N LEU A 64 11.13 5.41 7.91
CA LEU A 64 11.30 4.00 7.59
C LEU A 64 12.79 3.60 7.56
N LEU A 65 13.63 4.41 6.91
CA LEU A 65 15.08 4.16 6.87
C LEU A 65 15.74 4.34 8.25
N GLN A 66 15.31 5.32 9.04
CA GLN A 66 15.82 5.54 10.41
C GLN A 66 15.48 4.38 11.34
N ASP A 67 14.35 3.72 11.12
CA ASP A 67 13.94 2.53 11.85
C ASP A 67 14.69 1.26 11.39
N GLY A 68 15.62 1.41 10.42
CA GLY A 68 16.45 0.35 9.89
C GLY A 68 15.75 -0.54 8.85
N TYR A 69 14.60 -0.11 8.33
CA TYR A 69 13.79 -0.89 7.41
C TYR A 69 14.04 -0.54 5.94
N GLU A 70 13.62 -1.45 5.06
CA GLU A 70 13.43 -1.19 3.63
C GLU A 70 11.95 -1.09 3.27
N LEU A 71 11.64 -0.48 2.13
CA LEU A 71 10.27 -0.38 1.64
C LEU A 71 9.83 -1.75 1.10
N VAL A 72 8.91 -2.41 1.80
CA VAL A 72 8.38 -3.73 1.44
C VAL A 72 7.15 -3.60 0.54
N ALA A 73 6.27 -2.66 0.87
CA ALA A 73 5.04 -2.44 0.12
C ALA A 73 4.57 -0.99 0.16
N ILE A 74 3.84 -0.59 -0.88
CA ILE A 74 2.97 0.58 -0.90
C ILE A 74 1.56 0.10 -0.54
N PHE A 75 0.90 0.82 0.35
CA PHE A 75 -0.46 0.55 0.78
C PHE A 75 -1.41 1.61 0.21
N HIS A 76 -2.58 1.17 -0.25
CA HIS A 76 -3.75 2.02 -0.38
C HIS A 76 -5.05 1.26 -0.10
N SER A 77 -6.12 1.98 0.21
CA SER A 77 -7.45 1.39 0.40
C SER A 77 -8.38 1.70 -0.76
N HIS A 78 -9.31 0.80 -1.04
CA HIS A 78 -10.47 1.00 -1.88
C HIS A 78 -11.75 1.06 -0.99
N PRO A 79 -12.25 2.26 -0.64
CA PRO A 79 -13.45 2.40 0.16
C PRO A 79 -14.70 1.73 -0.42
N PRO A 80 -15.04 1.93 -1.72
CA PRO A 80 -16.28 1.40 -2.28
C PRO A 80 -16.05 0.17 -3.19
N ALA A 81 -14.82 -0.34 -3.27
CA ALA A 81 -14.42 -1.29 -4.30
C ALA A 81 -13.63 -2.49 -3.73
N PRO A 82 -13.64 -3.64 -4.42
CA PRO A 82 -12.86 -4.80 -4.01
C PRO A 82 -11.36 -4.48 -4.06
N PRO A 83 -10.51 -5.28 -3.39
CA PRO A 83 -9.08 -5.02 -3.32
C PRO A 83 -8.37 -5.53 -4.58
N ILE A 84 -8.80 -5.06 -5.75
CA ILE A 84 -8.30 -5.42 -7.07
C ILE A 84 -7.67 -4.17 -7.69
N PRO A 85 -6.41 -4.21 -8.16
CA PRO A 85 -5.75 -3.06 -8.75
C PRO A 85 -6.55 -2.47 -9.92
N SER A 86 -6.73 -1.16 -9.91
CA SER A 86 -7.38 -0.40 -10.96
C SER A 86 -6.40 -0.07 -12.09
N ARG A 87 -6.93 0.41 -13.23
CA ARG A 87 -6.08 0.95 -14.31
C ARG A 87 -5.22 2.12 -13.83
N ARG A 88 -5.74 2.95 -12.92
CA ARG A 88 -5.00 4.09 -12.38
C ARG A 88 -3.86 3.66 -11.48
N ASP A 89 -4.02 2.56 -10.74
CA ASP A 89 -2.93 2.00 -9.94
C ASP A 89 -1.77 1.58 -10.82
N LEU A 90 -2.06 0.94 -11.97
CA LEU A 90 -1.04 0.60 -12.97
C LEU A 90 -0.36 1.84 -13.53
N GLU A 91 -1.14 2.85 -13.97
CA GLU A 91 -0.61 4.10 -14.51
C GLU A 91 0.32 4.85 -13.54
N ARG A 92 0.07 4.72 -12.22
CA ARG A 92 0.91 5.34 -11.17
C ARG A 92 2.11 4.47 -10.76
N ALA A 93 2.08 3.17 -11.02
CA ALA A 93 3.10 2.23 -10.58
C ALA A 93 4.07 1.79 -11.70
N TYR A 94 3.72 2.01 -12.96
CA TYR A 94 4.45 1.50 -14.12
C TYR A 94 4.97 2.60 -15.05
N ASP A 95 6.22 2.48 -15.48
CA ASP A 95 6.84 3.30 -16.52
C ASP A 95 6.65 2.60 -17.87
N PHE A 96 5.68 3.07 -18.66
CA PHE A 96 5.37 2.49 -19.98
C PHE A 96 6.46 2.72 -21.04
N GLU A 97 7.29 3.76 -20.87
CA GLU A 97 8.38 4.04 -21.79
C GLU A 97 9.55 3.08 -21.54
N ARG A 98 9.91 2.89 -20.27
CA ARG A 98 10.97 1.97 -19.86
C ARG A 98 10.51 0.51 -19.76
N ARG A 99 9.20 0.27 -19.80
CA ARG A 99 8.56 -1.04 -19.63
C ARG A 99 9.00 -1.74 -18.33
N GLN A 100 8.86 -1.03 -17.22
CA GLN A 100 9.18 -1.56 -15.90
C GLN A 100 8.37 -0.85 -14.81
N PRO A 101 8.16 -1.48 -13.65
CA PRO A 101 7.66 -0.79 -12.47
C PRO A 101 8.59 0.36 -12.05
N TYR A 102 8.03 1.44 -11.50
CA TYR A 102 8.84 2.47 -10.82
C TYR A 102 9.59 1.90 -9.61
N HIS A 103 9.01 0.89 -8.97
CA HIS A 103 9.59 0.19 -7.81
C HIS A 103 9.48 -1.34 -7.97
N PRO A 104 10.38 -1.99 -8.74
CA PRO A 104 10.26 -3.42 -9.10
C PRO A 104 10.24 -4.41 -7.94
N SER A 105 10.85 -4.05 -6.80
CA SER A 105 10.92 -4.92 -5.60
C SER A 105 9.82 -4.65 -4.57
N VAL A 106 8.95 -3.66 -4.83
CA VAL A 106 7.93 -3.20 -3.88
C VAL A 106 6.58 -3.83 -4.24
N ARG A 107 5.88 -4.32 -3.22
CA ARG A 107 4.53 -4.89 -3.35
C ARG A 107 3.46 -3.82 -3.23
N HIS A 108 2.26 -4.12 -3.70
CA HIS A 108 1.08 -3.28 -3.56
C HIS A 108 0.06 -3.99 -2.66
N LEU A 109 -0.18 -3.43 -1.47
CA LEU A 109 -1.22 -3.91 -0.56
C LEU A 109 -2.47 -3.07 -0.76
N ILE A 110 -3.57 -3.71 -1.16
CA ILE A 110 -4.86 -3.06 -1.37
C ILE A 110 -5.84 -3.56 -0.32
N LEU A 111 -6.47 -2.64 0.42
CA LEU A 111 -7.51 -2.94 1.40
C LEU A 111 -8.88 -2.48 0.91
N SER A 112 -9.82 -3.41 0.77
CA SER A 112 -11.22 -3.07 0.54
C SER A 112 -11.93 -2.77 1.86
N LEU A 113 -12.66 -1.66 1.88
CA LEU A 113 -13.56 -1.28 2.96
C LEU A 113 -15.04 -1.27 2.52
N MET A 114 -15.39 -2.06 1.49
CA MET A 114 -16.80 -2.24 1.07
C MET A 114 -17.69 -2.72 2.22
N ASP A 115 -17.12 -3.55 3.09
CA ASP A 115 -17.66 -3.89 4.39
C ASP A 115 -16.62 -3.50 5.46
N PRO A 116 -16.74 -2.33 6.12
CA PRO A 116 -15.78 -1.87 7.12
C PRO A 116 -15.67 -2.78 8.36
N GLU A 117 -16.67 -3.63 8.60
CA GLU A 117 -16.65 -4.62 9.69
C GLU A 117 -15.89 -5.89 9.28
N HIS A 118 -15.85 -6.20 7.99
CA HIS A 118 -15.11 -7.35 7.43
C HIS A 118 -14.15 -6.91 6.30
N PRO A 119 -13.13 -6.10 6.62
CA PRO A 119 -12.20 -5.59 5.62
C PRO A 119 -11.41 -6.73 4.95
N VAL A 120 -11.21 -6.63 3.64
CA VAL A 120 -10.47 -7.64 2.86
C VAL A 120 -9.23 -7.00 2.25
N ALA A 121 -8.06 -7.56 2.55
CA ALA A 121 -6.80 -7.11 1.97
C ALA A 121 -6.22 -8.13 1.00
N LYS A 122 -5.58 -7.63 -0.07
CA LYS A 122 -4.82 -8.44 -1.01
C LYS A 122 -3.48 -7.79 -1.33
N CYS A 123 -2.49 -8.62 -1.57
CA CYS A 123 -1.13 -8.20 -1.90
C CYS A 123 -0.82 -8.55 -3.36
N TYR A 124 -0.16 -7.63 -4.06
CA TYR A 124 0.20 -7.80 -5.46
C TYR A 124 1.66 -7.46 -5.70
N ARG A 125 2.28 -8.17 -6.64
CA ARG A 125 3.55 -7.79 -7.25
C ARG A 125 3.29 -7.34 -8.69
N LEU A 126 3.84 -6.20 -9.06
CA LEU A 126 3.76 -5.69 -10.43
C LEU A 126 4.92 -6.29 -11.24
N THR A 127 4.62 -6.94 -12.36
CA THR A 127 5.61 -7.55 -13.25
C THR A 127 6.22 -6.52 -14.21
N ASP A 128 7.33 -6.89 -14.84
CA ASP A 128 7.96 -6.09 -15.90
C ASP A 128 7.04 -5.92 -17.13
N ASP A 129 6.08 -6.82 -17.32
CA ASP A 129 5.07 -6.73 -18.39
C ASP A 129 3.88 -5.83 -18.02
N GLY A 130 3.87 -5.23 -16.82
CA GLY A 130 2.80 -4.35 -16.37
C GLY A 130 1.57 -5.09 -15.84
N GLU A 131 1.75 -6.30 -15.32
CA GLU A 131 0.67 -7.10 -14.75
C GLU A 131 0.78 -7.20 -13.23
N PHE A 132 -0.35 -7.00 -12.54
CA PHE A 132 -0.42 -7.28 -11.10
C PHE A 132 -0.71 -8.77 -10.88
N VAL A 133 0.24 -9.45 -10.26
CA VAL A 133 0.11 -10.85 -9.84
C VAL A 133 -0.15 -10.88 -8.34
N GLU A 134 -1.25 -11.51 -7.95
CA GLU A 134 -1.59 -11.69 -6.53
C GLU A 134 -0.54 -12.58 -5.85
N GLU A 135 -0.06 -12.14 -4.68
CA GLU A 135 0.81 -12.91 -3.80
C GLU A 135 0.09 -13.21 -2.49
N GLU A 136 0.41 -14.35 -1.87
CA GLU A 136 -0.15 -14.73 -0.58
C GLU A 136 0.14 -13.65 0.47
N LEU A 137 -0.87 -13.30 1.27
CA LEU A 137 -0.78 -12.36 2.38
C LEU A 137 -1.03 -13.11 3.69
N SER A 138 -0.06 -13.09 4.60
CA SER A 138 -0.24 -13.58 5.98
C SER A 138 -0.14 -12.43 6.97
N ILE A 139 -1.05 -12.40 7.94
CA ILE A 139 -0.96 -11.51 9.10
C ILE A 139 -0.38 -12.33 10.25
N GLU A 140 0.74 -11.89 10.80
CA GLU A 140 1.51 -12.64 11.79
C GLU A 140 1.79 -11.82 13.05
N GLU A 141 1.91 -12.53 14.19
CA GLU A 141 2.37 -11.93 15.45
C GLU A 141 3.86 -11.55 15.31
N GLY A 142 4.21 -10.29 15.61
CA GLY A 142 5.57 -9.79 15.40
C GLY A 142 5.77 -8.31 15.68
#